data_AF-A0A830BJX4-F1
#
_entry.id   AF-A0A830BJX4-F1
#
_cell.length_a   1.000
_cell.length_b   1.000
_cell.length_c   1.000
_cell.angle_alpha   90.00
_cell.angle_beta   90.00
_cell.angle_gamma   90.00
#
_symmetry.space_group_name_H-M   'P 1'
#
loop_
_entity.id
_entity.type
_entity.pdbx_description
1 polymer ?
#
loop_
_entity_poly.entity_id
_entity_poly.type
_entity_poly.pdbx_seq_one_letter_code
_entity_poly.pdbx_strand_id
1 'polypeptide(L)' 'VNPLISAASVIAARLAVKLAYIRPRICQGTAAGRAVEGIVRQPKSEGKIRDTLLLSLDFIWKL' A
#
# COMPACT_ATOMS: atom_id res chain seq x y z
N VAL A 1 9.97 27.83 -18.91
CA VAL A 1 10.05 26.36 -19.18
C VAL A 1 9.35 26.06 -20.49
N ASN A 2 9.89 25.18 -21.34
CA ASN A 2 9.26 24.83 -22.63
C ASN A 2 7.99 23.99 -22.37
N PRO A 3 6.79 24.38 -22.85
CA PRO A 3 5.54 23.66 -22.59
C PRO A 3 5.58 22.19 -23.01
N LEU A 4 6.34 21.85 -24.06
CA LEU A 4 6.52 20.47 -24.51
C LEU A 4 7.23 19.59 -23.45
N ILE A 5 8.27 20.14 -22.80
CA ILE A 5 9.04 19.44 -21.76
C ILE A 5 8.16 19.25 -20.51
N SER A 6 7.37 20.26 -20.14
CA SER A 6 6.42 20.15 -19.03
C SER A 6 5.35 19.08 -19.29
N ALA A 7 4.77 19.02 -20.49
CA ALA A 7 3.79 18.00 -20.86
C ALA A 7 4.40 16.58 -20.84
N ALA A 8 5.58 16.41 -21.40
CA ALA A 8 6.30 15.13 -21.40
C ALA A 8 6.65 14.67 -19.97
N SER A 9 7.08 15.59 -19.10
CA SER A 9 7.43 15.29 -17.71
C SER A 9 6.24 14.78 -16.90
N VAL A 10 5.06 15.39 -17.05
CA VAL A 10 3.84 14.94 -16.35
C VAL A 10 3.43 13.54 -16.79
N ILE A 11 3.54 13.21 -18.08
CA ILE A 11 3.24 11.87 -18.60
C ILE A 11 4.24 10.84 -18.03
N ALA A 12 5.53 11.16 -18.07
CA ALA A 12 6.58 10.30 -17.52
C ALA A 12 6.39 10.05 -16.01
N ALA A 13 6.09 11.10 -15.24
CA ALA A 13 5.84 10.99 -13.81
C ALA A 13 4.63 10.09 -13.49
N ARG A 14 3.52 10.24 -14.23
CA ARG A 14 2.32 9.40 -14.04
C ARG A 14 2.58 7.92 -14.34
N LEU A 15 3.40 7.62 -15.35
CA LEU A 15 3.77 6.26 -15.68
C LEU A 15 4.68 5.65 -14.59
N ALA A 16 5.69 6.40 -14.14
CA ALA A 16 6.58 5.98 -13.08
C ALA A 16 5.83 5.67 -11.78
N VAL A 17 4.90 6.53 -11.37
CA VAL A 17 4.06 6.31 -10.18
C VAL A 17 3.20 5.06 -10.34
N LYS A 18 2.55 4.83 -11.49
CA LYS A 18 1.75 3.61 -11.72
C LYS A 18 2.55 2.32 -11.55
N LEU A 19 3.80 2.30 -12.00
CA LEU A 19 4.66 1.12 -11.87
C LEU A 19 5.16 0.93 -10.44
N ALA A 20 5.47 2.01 -9.72
CA ALA A 20 5.85 1.95 -8.32
C ALA A 20 4.73 1.34 -7.44
N TYR A 21 3.47 1.63 -7.75
CA TYR A 21 2.29 1.14 -7.02
C TYR A 21 1.97 -0.35 -7.18
N ILE A 22 2.68 -1.10 -8.03
CA ILE A 22 2.42 -2.55 -8.22
C ILE A 22 2.89 -3.36 -7.00
N ARG A 23 4.03 -2.99 -6.39
CA ARG A 23 4.63 -3.73 -5.27
C ARG A 23 3.82 -3.63 -3.96
N PRO A 24 3.34 -2.44 -3.53
CA PRO A 24 2.48 -2.32 -2.36
C PRO A 24 1.21 -3.18 -2.43
N ARG A 25 0.62 -3.30 -3.62
CA ARG A 25 -0.61 -4.08 -3.83
C ARG A 25 -0.46 -5.57 -3.50
N ILE A 26 0.70 -6.16 -3.80
CA ILE A 26 0.97 -7.58 -3.49
C ILE A 26 1.22 -7.77 -1.99
N CYS A 27 1.93 -6.84 -1.36
CA CYS A 27 2.22 -6.87 0.08
C CYS A 27 0.94 -6.74 0.93
N GLN A 28 0.03 -5.84 0.55
CA GLN A 28 -1.19 -5.56 1.30
C GLN A 28 -2.12 -6.79 1.43
N GLY A 29 -2.29 -7.56 0.35
CA GLY A 29 -3.12 -8.77 0.37
C GLY A 29 -2.57 -9.85 1.32
N THR A 30 -1.24 -9.96 1.39
CA THR A 30 -0.56 -10.91 2.30
C THR A 30 -0.70 -10.48 3.76
N ALA A 31 -0.52 -9.18 4.05
CA ALA A 31 -0.68 -8.62 5.38
C ALA A 31 -2.13 -8.79 5.89
N ALA A 32 -3.13 -8.50 5.05
CA ALA A 32 -4.53 -8.70 5.37
C ALA A 32 -4.86 -10.17 5.64
N GLY A 33 -4.37 -11.10 4.81
CA GLY A 33 -4.58 -12.53 5.01
C GLY A 33 -4.00 -13.04 6.34
N ARG A 34 -2.79 -12.60 6.70
CA ARG A 34 -2.16 -12.97 7.98
C ARG A 34 -2.86 -12.35 9.19
N ALA A 35 -3.36 -11.12 9.06
CA ALA A 35 -4.17 -10.51 10.11
C ALA A 35 -5.49 -11.27 10.33
N VAL A 36 -6.17 -11.67 9.25
CA VAL A 36 -7.40 -12.48 9.35
C VAL A 36 -7.11 -13.84 9.98
N GLU A 37 -6.03 -14.52 9.59
CA GLU A 37 -5.61 -15.79 10.22
C GLU A 37 -5.31 -15.60 11.72
N GLY A 38 -4.68 -14.48 12.10
CA GLY A 38 -4.44 -14.11 13.49
C GLY A 38 -5.73 -13.84 14.28
N ILE A 39 -6.70 -13.14 13.69
CA ILE A 39 -8.02 -12.87 14.31
C ILE A 39 -8.77 -14.17 14.54
N VAL A 40 -8.77 -15.09 13.58
CA VAL A 40 -9.43 -16.40 13.71
C VAL A 40 -8.78 -17.23 14.83
N ARG A 41 -7.45 -17.21 14.96
CA ARG A 41 -6.76 -17.90 16.06
C ARG A 41 -6.99 -17.26 17.42
N GLN A 42 -7.11 -15.93 17.47
CA GLN A 42 -7.26 -15.18 18.72
C GLN A 42 -8.30 -14.06 18.58
N PRO A 43 -9.61 -14.39 18.64
CA PRO A 43 -10.67 -13.41 18.42
C PRO A 43 -10.73 -12.33 19.52
N LYS A 44 -10.26 -12.63 20.74
CA LYS A 44 -10.19 -11.64 21.84
C LYS A 44 -9.19 -10.50 21.56
N SER A 45 -8.23 -10.73 20.67
CA SER A 45 -7.19 -9.75 20.31
C SER A 45 -7.50 -9.02 19.00
N GLU A 46 -8.72 -9.18 18.46
CA GLU A 46 -9.10 -8.65 17.15
C GLU A 46 -8.79 -7.16 17.00
N GLY A 47 -9.14 -6.34 17.99
CA GLY A 47 -8.87 -4.89 17.97
C GLY A 47 -7.38 -4.58 17.79
N LYS A 48 -6.50 -5.22 18.58
CA LYS A 48 -5.05 -5.03 18.49
C LYS A 48 -4.47 -5.50 17.15
N ILE A 49 -4.98 -6.61 16.60
CA ILE A 49 -4.53 -7.15 15.31
C ILE A 49 -4.97 -6.22 14.17
N ARG A 50 -6.20 -5.70 14.23
CA ARG A 50 -6.71 -4.71 13.28
C ARG A 50 -5.93 -3.40 13.34
N ASP A 51 -5.64 -2.89 14.53
CA ASP A 51 -4.83 -1.66 14.70
C ASP A 51 -3.43 -1.83 14.11
N THR A 52 -2.78 -2.97 14.38
CA THR A 52 -1.45 -3.27 13.84
C THR A 52 -1.49 -3.46 12.32
N LEU A 53 -2.54 -4.06 11.78
CA LEU A 53 -2.75 -4.19 10.34
C LEU A 53 -2.92 -2.81 9.68
N LEU A 54 -3.73 -1.92 10.27
CA LEU A 54 -3.97 -0.58 9.76
C LEU A 54 -2.69 0.27 9.79
N LEU A 55 -1.91 0.21 10.87
CA LEU A 55 -0.58 0.82 10.96
C LEU A 55 0.36 0.28 9.87
N SER A 56 0.40 -1.04 9.68
CA SER A 56 1.22 -1.67 8.64
C SER A 56 0.79 -1.25 7.23
N LEU A 57 -0.51 -1.10 6.99
CA LEU A 57 -1.04 -0.56 5.73
C LEU A 57 -0.59 0.88 5.49
N ASP A 58 -0.65 1.75 6.52
CA ASP A 58 -0.20 3.15 6.41
C ASP A 58 1.27 3.21 5.98
N PHE A 59 2.13 2.39 6.60
CA PHE A 59 3.54 2.31 6.22
C PHE A 59 3.77 1.79 4.78
N ILE A 60 2.95 0.84 4.30
CA ILE A 60 3.07 0.28 2.94
C ILE A 60 2.71 1.31 1.85
N TRP A 61 1.80 2.23 2.15
CA TRP A 61 1.36 3.26 1.18
C TRP A 61 2.17 4.55 1.24
N LYS A 62 2.92 4.76 2.33
CA LYS A 62 3.66 6.00 2.61
C LYS A 62 5.12 5.98 2.17
N LEU A 63 5.64 4.80 1.84
CA LEU A 63 6.94 4.56 1.18
C LEU A 63 6.74 4.36 -0.32
#